data_AF-A0AAU0U2A8-F1
#
_entry.id   AF-A0AAU0U2A8-F1
#
_cell.length_a   1.000
_cell.length_b   1.000
_cell.length_c   1.000
_cell.angle_alpha   90.00
_cell.angle_beta   90.00
_cell.angle_gamma   90.00
#
_symmetry.space_group_name_H-M   'P 1'
#
loop_
_entity.id
_entity.type
_entity.pdbx_description
1 polymer ?
#
loop_
_entity_poly.entity_id
_entity_poly.type
_entity_poly.pdbx_seq_one_letter_code
_entity_poly.pdbx_strand_id
1 'polypeptide(L)'
;MTTPTLLTLLKTPHMLEIDGLHAFEYVLNDTHLEIEAVDGRERKVWKFTVAQVDAATFDAQLQSWVLTDGNADHRLVCLEAFSPSEEDDSQDAAEQD
;
A
#
# COMPACT_ATOMS: atom_id res chain seq x y z
N MET A 1 12.09 -8.83 11.88
CA MET A 1 11.51 -7.56 11.41
C MET A 1 10.04 -7.82 11.14
N THR A 2 9.13 -6.97 11.65
CA THR A 2 7.69 -7.13 11.42
C THR A 2 7.35 -6.47 10.09
N THR A 3 6.73 -7.21 9.16
CA THR A 3 6.22 -6.64 7.91
C THR A 3 5.19 -5.56 8.25
N PRO A 4 5.32 -4.32 7.76
CA PRO A 4 4.35 -3.27 8.06
C PRO A 4 2.99 -3.66 7.49
N THR A 5 1.91 -3.41 8.25
CA THR A 5 0.54 -3.62 7.76
C THR A 5 0.15 -2.52 6.78
N LEU A 6 -0.83 -2.78 5.90
CA LEU A 6 -1.35 -1.76 5.00
C LEU A 6 -1.81 -0.51 5.75
N LEU A 7 -2.54 -0.70 6.86
CA LEU A 7 -2.99 0.41 7.70
C LEU A 7 -1.83 1.27 8.22
N THR A 8 -0.66 0.68 8.48
CA THR A 8 0.52 1.41 8.92
C THR A 8 1.12 2.22 7.78
N LEU A 9 1.18 1.65 6.58
CA LEU A 9 1.68 2.32 5.37
C LEU A 9 0.80 3.54 5.04
N LEU A 10 -0.52 3.40 5.06
CA LEU A 10 -1.43 4.48 4.68
C LEU A 10 -1.41 5.70 5.63
N LYS A 11 -0.74 5.61 6.79
CA LYS A 11 -0.51 6.76 7.68
C LYS A 11 0.52 7.74 7.13
N THR A 12 1.37 7.29 6.21
CA THR A 12 2.28 8.14 5.44
C THR A 12 1.69 8.40 4.05
N PRO A 13 1.98 9.57 3.45
CA PRO A 13 1.54 9.85 2.09
C PRO A 13 2.18 8.86 1.11
N HIS A 14 1.34 8.15 0.36
CA HIS A 14 1.76 7.24 -0.70
C HIS A 14 0.85 7.38 -1.92
N MET A 15 1.45 7.31 -3.10
CA MET A 15 0.67 7.10 -4.31
C MET A 15 0.09 5.66 -4.32
N LEU A 16 -1.21 5.55 -4.56
CA LEU A 16 -1.94 4.28 -4.56
C LEU A 16 -2.42 3.92 -5.96
N GLU A 17 -2.42 2.63 -6.27
CA GLU A 17 -3.12 2.06 -7.41
C GLU A 17 -4.11 1.02 -6.88
N ILE A 18 -5.37 1.07 -7.31
CA ILE A 18 -6.40 0.08 -6.96
C ILE A 18 -6.96 -0.56 -8.23
N ASP A 19 -6.92 -1.89 -8.30
CA ASP A 19 -7.35 -2.69 -9.46
C ASP A 19 -6.75 -2.22 -10.80
N GLY A 20 -5.51 -1.75 -10.79
CA GLY A 20 -4.83 -1.21 -11.97
C GLY A 20 -5.14 0.26 -12.30
N LEU A 21 -5.86 0.97 -11.41
CA LEU A 21 -6.21 2.38 -11.58
C LEU A 21 -5.44 3.25 -10.59
N HIS A 22 -4.71 4.24 -11.09
CA HIS A 22 -4.05 5.24 -10.26
C HIS A 22 -5.08 6.04 -9.47
N ALA A 23 -4.99 5.97 -8.15
CA ALA A 23 -5.76 6.81 -7.26
C ALA A 23 -5.18 8.23 -7.30
N PHE A 24 -6.05 9.22 -7.50
CA PHE A 24 -5.66 10.62 -7.45
C PHE A 24 -5.82 11.21 -6.04
N GLU A 25 -6.69 10.61 -5.22
CA GLU A 25 -6.92 11.00 -3.83
C GLU A 25 -7.29 9.77 -3.00
N TYR A 26 -6.86 9.78 -1.74
CA TYR A 26 -7.35 8.84 -0.74
C TYR A 26 -7.48 9.56 0.60
N VAL A 27 -8.45 9.12 1.41
CA VAL A 27 -8.70 9.63 2.75
C VAL A 27 -8.76 8.46 3.71
N LEU A 28 -7.82 8.41 4.65
CA LEU A 28 -7.85 7.48 5.77
C LEU A 28 -8.31 8.22 7.04
N ASN A 29 -9.34 7.69 7.70
CA ASN A 29 -9.83 8.16 9.00
C ASN A 29 -10.05 6.97 9.95
N ASP A 30 -10.56 7.24 11.16
CA ASP A 30 -10.76 6.22 12.21
C ASP A 30 -11.83 5.16 11.87
N THR A 31 -12.63 5.37 10.82
CA THR A 31 -13.74 4.49 10.46
C THR A 31 -13.53 3.77 9.13
N HIS A 32 -12.95 4.44 8.14
CA HIS A 32 -12.75 3.89 6.81
C HIS A 32 -11.59 4.54 6.06
N LEU A 33 -11.15 3.81 5.04
CA LEU A 33 -10.34 4.28 3.93
C LEU A 33 -11.26 4.51 2.73
N GLU A 34 -11.19 5.70 2.15
CA GLU A 34 -11.80 6.03 0.86
C GLU A 34 -10.70 6.26 -0.17
N ILE A 35 -10.85 5.66 -1.36
CA ILE A 35 -9.91 5.82 -2.47
C ILE A 35 -10.69 6.26 -3.69
N GLU A 36 -10.22 7.31 -4.35
CA GLU A 36 -10.79 7.80 -5.61
C GLU A 36 -9.82 7.66 -6.77
N ALA A 37 -10.28 7.07 -7.87
CA ALA A 37 -9.54 6.93 -9.13
C ALA A 37 -10.42 7.28 -10.33
N VAL A 38 -9.79 7.48 -11.48
CA VAL A 38 -10.50 7.70 -12.76
C VAL A 38 -10.22 6.53 -13.70
N ASP A 39 -11.29 5.92 -14.19
CA ASP A 39 -11.26 4.93 -15.27
C ASP A 39 -11.72 5.60 -16.58
N GLY A 40 -10.75 6.05 -17.38
CA GLY A 40 -11.00 6.83 -18.57
C GLY A 40 -11.63 8.19 -18.28
N ARG A 41 -12.97 8.26 -18.26
CA ARG A 41 -13.74 9.48 -17.91
C ARG A 41 -14.65 9.29 -16.70
N GLU A 42 -14.73 8.08 -16.17
CA GLU A 42 -15.61 7.74 -15.06
C GLU A 42 -14.83 7.79 -13.76
N ARG A 43 -15.41 8.44 -12.74
CA ARG A 43 -14.84 8.44 -11.40
C ARG A 43 -15.28 7.18 -10.67
N LYS A 44 -14.32 6.45 -10.12
CA LYS A 44 -14.53 5.28 -9.26
C LYS A 44 -14.11 5.62 -7.84
N VAL A 45 -14.90 5.13 -6.88
CA VAL A 45 -14.69 5.33 -5.44
C VAL A 45 -14.82 3.99 -4.75
N TRP A 46 -13.82 3.62 -3.97
CA TRP A 46 -13.83 2.43 -3.12
C TRP A 46 -13.82 2.86 -1.66
N LYS A 47 -14.53 2.11 -0.82
CA LYS A 47 -14.58 2.33 0.63
C LYS A 47 -14.33 1.03 1.36
N PHE A 48 -13.34 1.05 2.24
CA PHE A 48 -13.00 -0.08 3.10
C PHE A 48 -13.06 0.36 4.55
N THR A 49 -13.71 -0.41 5.41
CA THR A 49 -13.64 -0.19 6.86
C THR A 49 -12.20 -0.39 7.35
N VAL A 50 -11.83 0.25 8.46
CA VAL A 50 -10.50 0.03 9.06
C VAL A 50 -10.22 -1.44 9.34
N ALA A 51 -11.24 -2.23 9.72
CA ALA A 51 -11.10 -3.67 9.92
C ALA A 51 -10.76 -4.42 8.62
N GLN A 52 -11.32 -4.02 7.48
CA GLN A 52 -10.97 -4.60 6.17
C GLN A 52 -9.55 -4.21 5.76
N VAL A 53 -9.12 -2.98 6.05
CA VAL A 53 -7.74 -2.52 5.78
C VAL A 53 -6.73 -3.24 6.66
N ASP A 54 -7.05 -3.48 7.93
CA ASP A 54 -6.20 -4.22 8.86
C ASP A 54 -6.11 -5.72 8.52
N ALA A 55 -7.21 -6.30 8.03
CA ALA A 55 -7.27 -7.67 7.53
C ALA A 55 -6.62 -7.87 6.15
N ALA A 56 -6.14 -6.79 5.51
CA ALA A 56 -5.52 -6.88 4.19
C ALA A 56 -4.29 -7.79 4.23
N THR A 57 -4.14 -8.63 3.21
CA THR A 57 -3.01 -9.56 3.11
C THR A 57 -2.01 -9.08 2.08
N PHE A 58 -0.73 -9.14 2.42
CA PHE A 58 0.33 -8.76 1.50
C PHE A 58 0.68 -9.93 0.58
N ASP A 59 0.59 -9.70 -0.73
CA ASP A 59 1.02 -10.57 -1.80
C ASP A 59 2.44 -10.18 -2.23
N ALA A 60 3.42 -10.91 -1.73
CA ALA A 60 4.83 -10.64 -2.01
C ALA A 60 5.21 -10.90 -3.48
N GLN A 61 4.48 -11.73 -4.22
CA GLN A 61 4.79 -11.99 -5.63
C GLN A 61 4.44 -10.79 -6.49
N LEU A 62 3.33 -10.13 -6.16
CA LEU A 62 2.80 -8.97 -6.89
C LEU A 62 3.07 -7.64 -6.19
N GLN A 63 3.81 -7.65 -5.07
CA GLN A 63 4.15 -6.48 -4.25
C GLN A 63 2.91 -5.60 -3.97
N SER A 64 1.81 -6.24 -3.59
CA SER A 64 0.50 -5.59 -3.46
C SER A 64 -0.30 -6.14 -2.30
N TRP A 65 -1.33 -5.40 -1.90
CA TRP A 65 -2.24 -5.76 -0.83
C TRP A 65 -3.57 -6.23 -1.42
N VAL A 66 -4.10 -7.32 -0.87
CA VAL A 66 -5.44 -7.80 -1.21
C VAL A 66 -6.40 -7.36 -0.11
N LEU A 67 -7.39 -6.55 -0.50
CA LEU A 67 -8.49 -6.05 0.32
C LEU A 67 -9.78 -6.70 -0.14
N THR A 68 -10.76 -6.87 0.74
CA THR A 68 -12.12 -7.26 0.35
C THR A 68 -13.10 -6.19 0.81
N ASP A 69 -13.99 -5.76 -0.10
CA ASP A 69 -15.09 -4.85 0.25
C ASP A 69 -16.30 -5.61 0.83
N GLY A 70 -16.24 -6.95 0.89
CA GLY A 70 -17.31 -7.86 1.29
C GLY A 70 -18.05 -8.51 0.11
N ASN A 71 -17.80 -8.05 -1.11
CA ASN A 71 -18.38 -8.58 -2.35
C ASN A 71 -17.31 -9.06 -3.33
N ALA A 72 -16.19 -8.33 -3.43
CA ALA A 72 -15.07 -8.66 -4.29
C ALA A 72 -13.72 -8.39 -3.60
N ASP A 73 -12.69 -9.06 -4.12
CA ASP A 73 -11.31 -8.78 -3.76
C ASP A 73 -10.78 -7.66 -4.67
N HIS A 74 -10.08 -6.72 -4.06
CA HIS A 74 -9.44 -5.57 -4.68
C HIS A 74 -7.95 -5.61 -4.43
N ARG A 75 -7.17 -5.21 -5.43
CA ARG A 75 -5.72 -5.16 -5.32
C ARG A 75 -5.26 -3.73 -5.17
N LEU A 76 -4.55 -3.45 -4.08
CA LEU A 76 -3.96 -2.15 -3.79
C LEU A 76 -2.44 -2.21 -3.86
N VAL A 77 -1.83 -1.37 -4.70
CA VAL A 77 -0.38 -1.20 -4.79
C VAL A 77 -0.02 0.14 -4.15
N CYS A 78 0.94 0.13 -3.24
CA CYS A 78 1.53 1.36 -2.70
C CYS A 78 2.85 1.63 -3.43
N LEU A 79 2.85 2.57 -4.38
CA LEU A 79 3.96 2.78 -5.32
C LEU A 79 5.25 3.29 -4.66
N GLU A 80 5.16 3.85 -3.45
CA GLU A 80 6.29 4.42 -2.71
C GLU A 80 6.54 3.75 -1.34
N ALA A 81 5.79 2.69 -0.99
CA ALA A 81 5.90 2.05 0.33
C ALA A 81 7.11 1.12 0.48
N PHE A 82 7.72 0.72 -0.63
CA PHE A 82 8.89 -0.16 -0.65
C PHE A 82 10.13 0.64 -1.03
N SER A 83 10.63 1.45 -0.11
CA SER A 83 12.08 1.61 -0.05
C SER A 83 12.64 0.23 0.28
N PRO A 84 13.57 -0.34 -0.51
CA PRO A 84 14.27 -1.54 -0.09
C PRO A 84 14.79 -1.25 1.32
N SER A 85 14.38 -2.08 2.29
CA SER A 85 15.01 -2.03 3.60
C SER A 85 16.49 -2.20 3.34
N GLU A 86 17.30 -1.20 3.70
CA GLU A 86 18.75 -1.28 3.55
C GLU A 86 19.19 -2.62 4.16
N GLU A 87 19.67 -3.53 3.31
CA GLU A 87 20.39 -4.68 3.78
C GLU A 87 21.61 -4.13 4.53
N ASP A 88 21.58 -4.38 5.84
CA ASP A 88 22.51 -3.94 6.87
C ASP A 88 23.98 -4.11 6.46
N ASP A 89 24.71 -3.03 6.70
CA ASP A 89 26.17 -2.81 6.60
C ASP A 89 27.03 -4.03 7.02
N SER A 90 27.96 -4.46 6.16
CA SER A 90 29.18 -5.15 6.62
C SER A 90 30.34 -5.12 5.59
N GLN A 91 31.23 -4.15 5.82
CA GLN A 91 32.69 -4.29 5.90
C GLN A 91 33.51 -4.73 4.68
N ASP A 92 34.32 -3.81 4.13
CA ASP A 92 35.72 -4.10 3.78
C ASP A 92 36.63 -2.92 4.16
N ALA A 93 37.86 -3.25 4.47
CA ALA A 93 38.65 -2.67 5.55
C ALA A 93 39.43 -1.41 5.16
N ALA A 94 39.84 -0.68 6.20
CA ALA A 94 40.89 0.30 6.12
C ALA A 94 42.17 -0.33 5.54
N GLU A 95 42.66 0.19 4.41
CA GLU A 95 44.06 0.04 4.04
C GLU A 95 44.70 1.43 4.03
N GLN A 96 45.54 1.64 5.04
CA GLN A 96 46.55 2.68 5.09
C GLN A 96 47.77 2.17 4.32
N ASP A 97 48.27 2.96 3.36
CA ASP A 97 49.71 3.08 3.07
C ASP A 97 50.01 4.51 2.56
#